data_AF-A0A941VVR8-F1
#
_entry.id   AF-A0A941VVR8-F1
#
_cell.length_a   1.000
_cell.length_b   1.000
_cell.length_c   1.000
_cell.angle_alpha   90.00
_cell.angle_beta   90.00
_cell.angle_gamma   90.00
#
_symmetry.space_group_name_H-M   'P 1'
#
loop_
_entity.id
_entity.type
_entity.pdbx_description
1 polymer ?
#
loop_
_entity_poly.entity_id
_entity_poly.type
_entity_poly.pdbx_seq_one_letter_code
_entity_poly.pdbx_strand_id
1 'polypeptide(L)'
;MSRLVAMLACAVLMAVGTVLLGWWTVPVVAGLWAIWRQPIDAGLAGILSWGGILAWQAWQGPVGVLAQRLAGIVPVPAVLLPWLTPLFAGLLAWSAAAVVGVLAPQAPVRRPYR
;
A
#
# COMPACT_ATOMS: atom_id res chain seq x y z
N MET A 1 -13.95 -15.96 2.68
CA MET A 1 -13.81 -14.50 2.46
C MET A 1 -13.35 -14.27 1.02
N SER A 2 -14.07 -13.48 0.22
CA SER A 2 -13.69 -13.23 -1.18
C SER A 2 -12.34 -12.51 -1.28
N ARG A 3 -11.63 -12.68 -2.40
CA ARG A 3 -10.31 -12.05 -2.63
C ARG A 3 -10.37 -10.53 -2.38
N LEU A 4 -11.40 -9.88 -2.90
CA LEU A 4 -11.64 -8.45 -2.80
C LEU A 4 -11.85 -7.98 -1.35
N VAL A 5 -12.68 -8.68 -0.56
CA VAL A 5 -12.92 -8.31 0.85
C VAL A 5 -11.63 -8.36 1.65
N ALA A 6 -10.79 -9.37 1.43
CA ALA A 6 -9.50 -9.42 2.09
C ALA A 6 -8.61 -8.26 1.62
N MET A 7 -8.49 -8.01 0.31
CA MET A 7 -7.67 -6.90 -0.19
C MET A 7 -8.09 -5.55 0.42
N LEU A 8 -9.39 -5.30 0.53
CA LEU A 8 -9.91 -4.10 1.19
C LEU A 8 -9.58 -4.07 2.69
N ALA A 9 -9.72 -5.20 3.39
CA ALA A 9 -9.31 -5.30 4.79
C ALA A 9 -7.80 -5.04 4.97
N CYS A 10 -6.95 -5.50 4.04
CA CYS A 10 -5.52 -5.18 4.00
C CYS A 10 -5.30 -3.68 3.87
N ALA A 11 -5.96 -3.06 2.90
CA ALA A 11 -5.81 -1.63 2.62
C ALA A 11 -6.22 -0.78 3.83
N VAL A 12 -7.32 -1.16 4.50
CA VAL A 12 -7.78 -0.52 5.73
C VAL A 12 -6.76 -0.72 6.87
N LEU A 13 -6.26 -1.94 7.07
CA LEU A 13 -5.27 -2.23 8.11
C LEU A 13 -3.97 -1.44 7.89
N MET A 14 -3.49 -1.37 6.65
CA MET A 14 -2.34 -0.54 6.27
C MET A 14 -2.63 0.94 6.49
N ALA A 15 -3.84 1.42 6.16
CA ALA A 15 -4.19 2.83 6.29
C ALA A 15 -4.25 3.26 7.76
N VAL A 16 -5.02 2.53 8.57
CA VAL A 16 -5.14 2.77 10.01
C VAL A 16 -3.78 2.63 10.69
N GLY A 17 -3.04 1.57 10.37
CA GLY A 17 -1.69 1.37 10.88
C GLY A 17 -0.74 2.50 10.50
N THR A 18 -0.82 3.02 9.26
CA THR A 18 -0.01 4.15 8.82
C THR A 18 -0.32 5.43 9.61
N VAL A 19 -1.59 5.67 9.93
CA VAL A 19 -2.00 6.83 10.75
C VAL A 19 -1.52 6.70 12.20
N LEU A 20 -1.53 5.49 12.77
CA LEU A 20 -1.22 5.27 14.19
C LEU A 20 0.26 5.02 14.48
N LEU A 21 0.94 4.27 13.61
CA LEU A 21 2.30 3.74 13.81
C LEU A 21 3.29 4.22 12.73
N GLY A 22 2.80 5.02 11.77
CA GLY A 22 3.61 5.53 10.66
C GLY A 22 3.74 4.56 9.49
N TRP A 23 4.42 5.03 8.45
CA TRP A 23 4.52 4.38 7.14
C TRP A 23 5.17 2.99 7.12
N TRP A 24 5.96 2.62 8.14
CA TRP A 24 6.53 1.28 8.31
C TRP A 24 5.47 0.18 8.41
N THR A 25 4.23 0.54 8.74
CA THR A 25 3.13 -0.42 8.80
C THR A 25 2.85 -1.06 7.44
N VAL A 26 3.06 -0.35 6.33
CA VAL A 26 2.83 -0.87 4.98
C VAL A 26 3.69 -2.11 4.68
N PRO A 27 5.04 -2.06 4.73
CA PRO A 27 5.85 -3.24 4.46
C PRO A 27 5.67 -4.35 5.50
N VAL A 28 5.44 -4.02 6.77
CA VAL A 28 5.22 -5.04 7.82
C VAL A 28 3.93 -5.81 7.58
N VAL A 29 2.82 -5.10 7.37
CA VAL A 29 1.52 -5.74 7.09
C VAL A 29 1.56 -6.50 5.77
N ALA A 30 2.17 -5.93 4.72
CA ALA A 30 2.31 -6.60 3.43
C ALA A 30 3.13 -7.90 3.52
N GLY A 31 4.23 -7.87 4.26
CA GLY A 31 5.08 -9.03 4.50
C GLY A 31 4.32 -10.14 5.22
N LEU A 32 3.65 -9.81 6.33
CA LEU A 32 2.82 -10.78 7.06
C LEU A 32 1.68 -11.33 6.19
N TRP A 33 1.05 -10.47 5.39
CA TRP A 33 -0.04 -10.84 4.49
C TRP A 33 0.38 -11.89 3.45
N ALA A 34 1.63 -11.81 2.97
CA ALA A 34 2.18 -12.69 1.94
C ALA A 34 2.31 -14.15 2.36
N ILE A 35 2.23 -14.45 3.66
CA ILE A 35 2.22 -15.83 4.18
C ILE A 35 1.00 -16.59 3.64
N TRP A 36 -0.12 -15.91 3.41
CA TRP A 36 -1.39 -16.54 3.03
C TRP A 36 -1.92 -16.14 1.65
N ARG A 37 -1.31 -15.15 0.99
CA ARG A 37 -1.88 -14.48 -0.18
C ARG A 37 -0.80 -14.03 -1.16
N GLN A 38 -1.23 -13.72 -2.39
CA GLN A 38 -0.31 -13.31 -3.44
C GLN A 38 0.24 -11.89 -3.21
N PRO A 39 1.52 -11.63 -3.50
CA PRO A 39 2.13 -10.31 -3.33
C PRO A 39 1.43 -9.18 -4.10
N ILE A 40 0.86 -9.49 -5.27
CA ILE A 40 0.17 -8.49 -6.10
C ILE A 40 -1.05 -7.88 -5.38
N ASP A 41 -1.75 -8.67 -4.56
CA ASP A 41 -2.90 -8.19 -3.78
C ASP A 41 -2.44 -7.21 -2.70
N ALA A 42 -1.25 -7.43 -2.11
CA ALA A 42 -0.67 -6.51 -1.14
C ALA A 42 -0.24 -5.19 -1.80
N GLY A 43 0.29 -5.24 -3.03
CA GLY A 43 0.62 -4.05 -3.81
C GLY A 43 -0.62 -3.18 -4.11
N LEU A 44 -1.70 -3.79 -4.59
CA LEU A 44 -2.97 -3.09 -4.84
C LEU A 44 -3.57 -2.52 -3.55
N ALA A 45 -3.49 -3.27 -2.44
CA ALA A 45 -3.92 -2.79 -1.14
C ALA A 45 -3.09 -1.57 -0.67
N GLY A 46 -1.78 -1.55 -0.93
CA GLY A 46 -0.90 -0.41 -0.64
C GLY A 46 -1.28 0.85 -1.42
N ILE A 47 -1.59 0.71 -2.72
CA ILE A 47 -2.08 1.82 -3.56
C ILE A 47 -3.40 2.38 -2.99
N LEU A 48 -4.35 1.49 -2.67
CA LEU A 48 -5.66 1.88 -2.13
C LEU A 48 -5.55 2.54 -0.76
N SER A 49 -4.68 2.01 0.10
CA SER A 49 -4.43 2.54 1.44
C SER A 49 -3.95 4.00 1.40
N TRP A 50 -2.87 4.25 0.66
CA TRP A 50 -2.30 5.60 0.55
C TRP A 50 -3.13 6.53 -0.32
N GLY A 51 -3.77 6.01 -1.37
CA GLY A 51 -4.74 6.77 -2.16
C GLY A 51 -5.90 7.26 -1.29
N GLY A 52 -6.41 6.40 -0.38
CA GLY A 52 -7.44 6.75 0.59
C GLY A 52 -6.97 7.80 1.61
N ILE A 53 -5.75 7.65 2.16
CA ILE A 53 -5.18 8.65 3.09
C ILE A 53 -5.03 10.01 2.40
N LEU A 54 -4.52 10.05 1.18
CA LEU A 54 -4.33 11.30 0.44
C LEU A 54 -5.66 11.95 0.07
N ALA A 55 -6.66 11.15 -0.36
CA ALA A 55 -8.01 11.66 -0.62
C ALA A 55 -8.66 12.23 0.66
N TRP A 56 -8.48 11.56 1.80
CA TRP A 56 -8.95 12.02 3.10
C TRP A 56 -8.26 13.32 3.55
N GLN A 57 -6.95 13.45 3.32
CA GLN A 57 -6.21 14.69 3.59
C GLN A 57 -6.61 15.83 2.65
N ALA A 58 -6.86 15.53 1.37
CA ALA A 58 -7.36 16.49 0.39
C ALA A 58 -8.73 17.06 0.78
N TRP A 59 -9.56 16.27 1.46
CA TRP A 59 -10.84 16.74 2.01
C TRP A 59 -10.64 17.71 3.18
N GLN A 60 -9.72 17.41 4.11
CA GLN A 60 -9.62 18.13 5.39
C GLN A 60 -8.97 19.52 5.32
N GLY A 61 -8.33 19.92 4.21
CA GLY A 61 -7.72 21.25 4.12
C GLY A 61 -6.95 21.50 2.83
N PRO A 62 -6.35 22.70 2.68
CA PRO A 62 -5.72 23.11 1.43
C PRO A 62 -4.35 22.44 1.24
N VAL A 63 -4.37 21.18 0.82
CA VAL A 63 -3.18 20.38 0.44
C VAL A 63 -2.33 21.09 -0.62
N GLY A 64 -2.93 21.96 -1.43
CA GLY A 64 -2.24 22.80 -2.41
C GLY A 64 -1.16 23.71 -1.80
N VAL A 65 -1.35 24.23 -0.59
CA VAL A 65 -0.35 25.10 0.07
C VAL A 65 0.88 24.30 0.49
N LEU A 66 0.69 23.07 0.98
CA LEU A 66 1.79 22.17 1.31
C LEU A 66 2.53 21.69 0.05
N ALA A 67 1.78 21.36 -1.00
CA ALA A 67 2.34 20.93 -2.28
C ALA A 67 3.18 22.03 -2.95
N GLN A 68 2.76 23.30 -2.89
CA GLN A 68 3.54 24.43 -3.39
C GLN A 68 4.84 24.64 -2.60
N ARG A 69 4.79 24.48 -1.26
CA ARG A 69 6.00 24.56 -0.42
C ARG A 69 6.97 23.41 -0.70
N LEU A 70 6.47 22.20 -0.95
CA LEU A 70 7.29 21.04 -1.30
C LEU A 70 7.91 21.15 -2.70
N ALA A 71 7.19 21.72 -3.67
CA ALA A 71 7.72 21.94 -5.03
C ALA A 71 8.87 22.95 -5.07
N GLY A 72 8.99 23.83 -4.07
CA GLY A 72 10.15 24.71 -3.92
C GLY A 72 11.41 24.01 -3.39
N ILE A 73 11.28 22.80 -2.83
CA ILE A 73 12.37 22.03 -2.22
C ILE A 73 12.78 20.85 -3.11
N VAL A 74 11.79 20.18 -3.71
CA VAL A 74 12.00 19.01 -4.55
C VAL A 74 11.74 19.39 -6.00
N PRO A 75 12.64 19.10 -6.96
CA PRO A 75 12.46 19.40 -8.38
C PRO A 75 11.46 18.42 -9.04
N VAL A 76 10.30 18.21 -8.41
CA VAL A 76 9.24 17.33 -8.88
C VAL A 76 7.97 18.17 -9.02
N PRO A 77 7.30 18.15 -10.18
CA PRO A 77 6.03 18.83 -10.36
C PRO A 77 5.01 18.45 -9.28
N ALA A 78 4.38 19.44 -8.66
CA ALA A 78 3.38 19.26 -7.60
C ALA A 78 2.25 18.28 -8.00
N VAL A 79 1.92 18.23 -9.29
CA VAL A 79 0.90 17.36 -9.87
C VAL A 79 1.28 15.87 -9.80
N LEU A 80 2.58 15.53 -9.78
CA LEU A 80 3.04 14.13 -9.77
C LEU A 80 3.08 13.52 -8.36
N LEU A 81 3.30 14.33 -7.32
CA LEU A 81 3.35 13.89 -5.93
C LEU A 81 2.15 13.02 -5.48
N PRO A 82 0.88 13.39 -5.75
CA PRO A 82 -0.27 12.57 -5.35
C PRO A 82 -0.35 11.23 -6.09
N TRP A 83 0.32 11.07 -7.23
CA TRP A 83 0.37 9.80 -7.98
C TRP A 83 1.56 8.94 -7.58
N LEU A 84 2.73 9.56 -7.41
CA LEU A 84 3.95 8.86 -7.01
C LEU A 84 3.85 8.26 -5.63
N THR A 85 3.18 8.94 -4.70
CA THR A 85 3.05 8.50 -3.31
C THR A 85 2.29 7.16 -3.17
N PRO A 86 1.07 6.98 -3.71
CA PRO A 86 0.39 5.69 -3.64
C PRO A 86 1.07 4.61 -4.48
N LEU A 87 1.70 4.97 -5.61
CA LEU A 87 2.50 4.02 -6.40
C LEU A 87 3.71 3.51 -5.60
N PHE A 88 4.40 4.40 -4.90
CA PHE A 88 5.50 4.04 -4.00
C PHE A 88 5.02 3.10 -2.90
N ALA A 89 3.90 3.42 -2.24
CA ALA A 89 3.33 2.54 -1.21
C ALA A 89 2.96 1.16 -1.77
N GLY A 90 2.38 1.11 -2.97
CA GLY A 90 2.07 -0.13 -3.67
C GLY A 90 3.31 -0.97 -3.99
N LEU A 91 4.33 -0.34 -4.54
CA LEU A 91 5.61 -1.00 -4.85
C LEU A 91 6.31 -1.50 -3.58
N LEU A 92 6.28 -0.71 -2.50
CA LEU A 92 6.84 -1.08 -1.20
C LEU A 92 6.11 -2.30 -0.61
N ALA A 93 4.77 -2.28 -0.62
CA ALA A 93 3.95 -3.39 -0.17
C ALA A 93 4.20 -4.65 -1.01
N TRP A 94 4.21 -4.52 -2.34
CA TRP A 94 4.51 -5.62 -3.24
C TRP A 94 5.90 -6.21 -3.01
N SER A 95 6.92 -5.36 -2.86
CA SER A 95 8.31 -5.79 -2.63
C SER A 95 8.46 -6.52 -1.30
N ALA A 96 7.90 -5.97 -0.22
CA ALA A 96 7.92 -6.62 1.10
C ALA A 96 7.20 -7.97 1.08
N ALA A 97 6.03 -8.02 0.42
CA ALA A 97 5.28 -9.25 0.25
C ALA A 97 6.02 -10.28 -0.61
N ALA A 98 6.70 -9.85 -1.67
CA ALA A 98 7.47 -10.73 -2.53
C ALA A 98 8.66 -11.35 -1.78
N VAL A 99 9.40 -10.55 -1.01
CA VAL A 99 10.51 -11.03 -0.19
C VAL A 99 10.03 -12.05 0.85
N VAL A 100 8.99 -11.73 1.61
CA VAL A 100 8.47 -12.66 2.63
C VAL A 100 7.83 -13.88 2.00
N GLY A 101 7.12 -13.74 0.87
CA GLY A 101 6.49 -14.85 0.17
C GLY A 101 7.46 -15.87 -0.45
N VAL A 102 8.73 -15.48 -0.68
CA VAL A 102 9.82 -16.41 -1.05
C VAL A 102 10.35 -17.15 0.18
N LEU A 103 10.39 -16.48 1.33
CA LEU A 103 10.91 -17.04 2.58
C LEU A 103 9.88 -17.91 3.33
N ALA A 104 8.59 -17.67 3.12
CA ALA A 104 7.51 -18.38 3.76
C ALA A 104 7.18 -19.69 3.03
N PRO A 105 6.95 -20.81 3.74
CA PRO A 105 6.45 -22.05 3.14
C PRO A 105 5.09 -21.78 2.49
N GLN A 106 5.04 -21.78 1.16
CA GLN A 106 3.77 -21.56 0.46
C GLN A 106 2.87 -22.78 0.69
N ALA A 107 1.67 -22.55 1.24
CA ALA A 107 0.66 -23.60 1.34
C ALA A 107 0.47 -24.22 -0.06
N PRO A 108 0.40 -25.56 -0.18
CA PRO A 108 0.40 -26.23 -1.48
C PRO A 108 -0.71 -25.68 -2.35
N VAL A 109 -0.33 -25.12 -3.50
CA VAL A 109 -1.26 -24.74 -4.56
C VAL A 109 -2.05 -25.99 -4.90
N ARG A 110 -3.33 -26.05 -4.52
CA ARG A 110 -4.25 -27.11 -4.95
C ARG A 110 -4.32 -27.04 -6.48
N ARG A 111 -3.46 -27.79 -7.16
CA ARG A 111 -3.57 -27.99 -8.60
C ARG A 111 -4.91 -28.70 -8.81
N PRO A 112 -5.82 -28.15 -9.63
CA PRO A 112 -6.98 -28.92 -10.06
C PRO A 112 -6.44 -30.13 -10.82
N TYR A 113 -6.80 -31.34 -10.37
CA TYR A 113 -6.56 -32.57 -11.13
C TYR A 113 -7.15 -32.35 -12.52
N ARG A 114 -6.29 -32.36 -13.54
CA ARG A 114 -6.69 -32.53 -14.94
C ARG A 114 -6.56 -34.00 -15.28
#